data_AF-A0A2H0JVK8-F1
#
_entry.id   AF-A0A2H0JVK8-F1
#
_cell.length_a   1.000
_cell.length_b   1.000
_cell.length_c   1.000
_cell.angle_alpha   90.00
_cell.angle_beta   90.00
_cell.angle_gamma   90.00
#
_symmetry.space_group_name_H-M   'P 1'
#
loop_
_entity.id
_entity.type
_entity.pdbx_description
1 polymer ?
#
loop_
_entity_poly.entity_id
_entity_poly.type
_entity_poly.pdbx_seq_one_letter_code
_entity_poly.pdbx_strand_id
1 'polypeptide(L)'
;MRTFLLLLLLLLTPLVSQARQSVGVMVNDVGLSIGDSKEVTGLRLNFRDRNMRMVRGVNATIWTAHEPMRGTVNGVALGLPATSAEYITGYGWGLFGVGAEKDLTGVAFGGLGVGAGRNLTGLVSGGLGVGAGENVSGLILAGLGVGAGGDFNG
;
A
#
# COMPACT_ATOMS: atom_id res chain seq x y z
N MET A 1 52.79 -7.05 6.93
CA MET A 1 51.73 -8.07 6.76
C MET A 1 50.47 -7.77 7.59
N ARG A 2 50.57 -7.46 8.89
CA ARG A 2 49.40 -7.17 9.77
C ARG A 2 48.56 -5.95 9.34
N THR A 3 49.20 -4.86 8.89
CA THR A 3 48.53 -3.65 8.40
C THR A 3 47.81 -3.87 7.06
N PHE A 4 48.35 -4.71 6.19
CA PHE A 4 47.74 -5.08 4.92
C PHE A 4 46.48 -5.93 5.11
N LEU A 5 46.51 -6.83 6.11
CA LEU A 5 45.37 -7.67 6.47
C LEU A 5 44.21 -6.85 7.09
N LEU A 6 44.53 -5.81 7.88
CA LEU A 6 43.54 -4.90 8.45
C LEU A 6 42.86 -4.02 7.39
N LEU A 7 43.63 -3.52 6.42
CA LEU A 7 43.10 -2.78 5.26
C LEU A 7 42.21 -3.65 4.38
N LEU A 8 42.59 -4.91 4.16
CA LEU A 8 41.78 -5.89 3.42
C LEU A 8 40.46 -6.22 4.14
N LEU A 9 40.50 -6.35 5.48
CA LEU A 9 39.29 -6.55 6.29
C LEU A 9 38.34 -5.33 6.21
N LEU A 10 38.88 -4.11 6.25
CA LEU A 10 38.13 -2.86 6.11
C LEU A 10 37.53 -2.66 4.70
N LEU A 11 38.14 -3.24 3.66
CA LEU A 11 37.63 -3.24 2.29
C LEU A 11 36.59 -4.34 2.03
N LEU A 12 36.46 -5.33 2.91
CA LEU A 12 35.46 -6.41 2.84
C LEU A 12 34.18 -6.10 3.62
N THR A 13 34.16 -5.09 4.49
CA THR A 13 32.97 -4.69 5.24
C THR A 13 31.83 -4.03 4.44
N PRO A 14 32.03 -3.38 3.27
CA PRO A 14 30.90 -2.73 2.59
C PRO A 14 29.99 -3.71 1.84
N LEU A 15 30.30 -5.01 1.75
CA LEU A 15 29.42 -5.99 1.10
C LEU A 15 28.24 -6.47 1.98
N VAL A 16 28.25 -6.19 3.29
CA VAL A 16 27.23 -6.72 4.22
C VAL A 16 26.15 -5.68 4.54
N SER A 17 26.26 -4.44 4.06
CA SER A 17 25.25 -3.40 4.32
C SER A 17 24.35 -3.14 3.11
N GLN A 18 23.68 -4.19 2.60
CA GLN A 18 22.37 -3.97 2.01
C GLN A 18 21.42 -3.73 3.18
N ALA A 19 21.34 -2.45 3.58
CA ALA A 19 20.54 -1.98 4.69
C ALA A 19 19.17 -2.66 4.67
N ARG A 20 18.85 -3.37 5.76
CA ARG A 20 17.50 -3.83 6.06
C ARG A 20 16.61 -2.59 5.97
N GLN A 21 15.87 -2.41 4.87
CA GLN A 21 14.97 -1.24 4.72
C GLN A 21 13.74 -1.35 5.61
N SER A 22 13.68 -2.37 6.47
CA SER A 22 12.70 -2.50 7.53
C SER A 22 13.31 -3.06 8.81
N VAL A 23 12.78 -2.59 9.94
CA VAL A 23 13.08 -3.01 11.30
C VAL A 23 11.76 -3.40 11.94
N GLY A 24 11.72 -4.50 12.68
CA GLY A 24 10.48 -4.97 13.26
C GLY A 24 10.70 -6.08 14.28
N VAL A 25 9.68 -6.27 15.12
CA VAL A 25 9.56 -7.45 15.99
C VAL A 25 8.66 -8.41 15.24
N MET A 26 9.26 -9.32 14.48
CA MET A 26 8.55 -10.29 13.65
C MET A 26 9.11 -11.69 13.86
N VAL A 27 8.21 -12.68 13.91
CA VAL A 27 8.53 -14.12 13.85
C VAL A 27 7.76 -14.70 12.67
N ASN A 28 8.47 -15.23 11.66
CA ASN A 28 7.86 -15.74 10.42
C ASN A 28 6.90 -14.74 9.77
N ASP A 29 7.34 -13.48 9.61
CA ASP A 29 6.57 -12.35 9.07
C ASP A 29 5.32 -11.95 9.89
N VAL A 30 5.08 -12.59 11.04
CA VAL A 30 4.01 -12.21 11.96
C VAL A 30 4.54 -11.22 12.98
N GLY A 31 3.94 -10.03 13.04
CA GLY A 31 4.25 -9.03 14.07
C GLY A 31 4.19 -7.59 13.59
N LEU A 32 5.11 -6.78 14.10
CA LEU A 32 5.22 -5.35 13.80
C LEU A 32 6.43 -5.08 12.91
N SER A 33 6.22 -4.39 11.80
CA SER A 33 7.28 -3.93 10.90
C SER A 33 7.24 -2.42 10.67
N ILE A 34 8.42 -1.80 10.64
CA ILE A 34 8.66 -0.41 10.27
C ILE A 34 9.60 -0.39 9.07
N GLY A 35 9.13 0.09 7.92
CA GLY A 35 9.89 0.24 6.67
C GLY A 35 9.41 -0.67 5.54
N ASP A 36 10.23 -0.84 4.49
CA ASP A 36 9.90 -1.55 3.25
C ASP A 36 10.03 -3.08 3.41
N SER A 37 9.30 -3.67 4.36
CA SER A 37 9.13 -5.14 4.42
C SER A 37 8.25 -5.60 3.26
N LYS A 38 8.62 -6.72 2.63
CA LYS A 38 7.89 -7.27 1.48
C LYS A 38 6.60 -8.00 1.88
N GLU A 39 6.64 -8.74 2.99
CA GLU A 39 5.51 -9.52 3.50
C GLU A 39 5.36 -9.28 5.00
N VAL A 40 4.13 -8.99 5.45
CA VAL A 40 3.81 -8.77 6.87
C VAL A 40 2.43 -9.32 7.18
N THR A 41 2.31 -10.11 8.24
CA THR A 41 1.04 -10.45 8.88
C THR A 41 0.98 -9.75 10.23
N GLY A 42 0.18 -8.69 10.36
CA GLY A 42 0.15 -7.86 11.56
C GLY A 42 0.12 -6.38 11.22
N LEU A 43 1.04 -5.60 11.78
CA LEU A 43 1.08 -4.15 11.60
C LEU A 43 2.34 -3.73 10.84
N ARG A 44 2.16 -2.97 9.78
CA ARG A 44 3.24 -2.41 8.96
C ARG A 44 3.11 -0.89 8.90
N LEU A 45 4.14 -0.19 9.39
CA LEU A 45 4.31 1.24 9.19
C LEU A 45 5.39 1.43 8.12
N ASN A 46 5.12 2.25 7.11
CA ASN A 46 6.12 2.54 6.10
C ASN A 46 6.13 4.01 5.73
N PHE A 47 7.30 4.53 5.36
CA PHE A 47 7.39 5.89 4.83
C PHE A 47 6.82 5.96 3.42
N ARG A 48 7.29 5.09 2.51
CA ARG A 48 6.86 5.04 1.12
C ARG A 48 7.15 3.68 0.51
N ASP A 49 6.17 3.07 -0.13
CA ASP A 49 6.30 1.69 -0.65
C ASP A 49 7.06 1.64 -1.98
N ARG A 50 7.92 0.62 -2.09
CA ARG A 50 8.65 0.28 -3.32
C ARG A 50 8.54 -1.20 -3.67
N ASN A 51 8.60 -2.09 -2.67
CA ASN A 51 8.69 -3.54 -2.91
C ASN A 51 7.66 -4.36 -2.11
N MET A 52 6.60 -3.73 -1.62
CA MET A 52 5.53 -4.43 -0.90
C MET A 52 4.92 -5.53 -1.79
N ARG A 53 4.77 -6.75 -1.25
CA ARG A 53 4.10 -7.88 -1.91
C ARG A 53 2.79 -8.24 -1.24
N MET A 54 2.77 -8.35 0.09
CA MET A 54 1.57 -8.76 0.82
C MET A 54 1.55 -8.17 2.24
N VAL A 55 0.42 -7.60 2.63
CA VAL A 55 0.11 -7.27 4.02
C VAL A 55 -1.20 -7.92 4.39
N ARG A 56 -1.18 -8.75 5.45
CA ARG A 56 -2.38 -9.32 6.08
C ARG A 56 -2.54 -8.63 7.45
N GLY A 57 -3.41 -7.63 7.53
CA GLY A 57 -3.55 -6.80 8.73
C GLY A 57 -3.56 -5.31 8.40
N VAL A 58 -2.75 -4.51 9.06
CA VAL A 58 -2.74 -3.04 8.93
C VAL A 58 -1.49 -2.58 8.18
N ASN A 59 -1.66 -1.90 7.05
CA ASN A 59 -0.61 -1.18 6.34
C ASN A 59 -0.86 0.33 6.48
N ALA A 60 0.06 1.07 7.12
CA ALA A 60 0.00 2.52 7.21
C ALA A 60 1.20 3.16 6.52
N THR A 61 0.95 4.03 5.55
CA THR A 61 1.97 4.70 4.73
C THR A 61 2.00 6.21 4.95
N ILE A 62 3.19 6.80 5.09
CA ILE A 62 3.38 8.26 5.25
C ILE A 62 3.44 8.98 3.88
N TRP A 63 3.58 8.23 2.80
CA TRP A 63 3.56 8.75 1.43
C TRP A 63 2.99 7.71 0.47
N THR A 64 2.46 8.17 -0.65
CA THR A 64 1.93 7.34 -1.73
C THR A 64 3.00 6.41 -2.33
N ALA A 65 2.61 5.17 -2.67
CA ALA A 65 3.51 4.18 -3.25
C ALA A 65 4.14 4.68 -4.56
N HIS A 66 5.26 4.09 -4.96
CA HIS A 66 5.80 4.33 -6.31
C HIS A 66 4.94 3.64 -7.36
N GLU A 67 4.93 4.23 -8.56
CA GLU A 67 4.37 3.61 -9.75
C GLU A 67 5.42 2.69 -10.42
N PRO A 68 5.01 1.51 -10.92
CA PRO A 68 3.68 0.93 -10.78
C PRO A 68 3.39 0.48 -9.34
N MET A 69 2.15 0.62 -8.90
CA MET A 69 1.74 0.18 -7.57
C MET A 69 1.77 -1.35 -7.51
N ARG A 70 2.39 -1.91 -6.47
CA ARG A 70 2.56 -3.36 -6.30
C ARG A 70 2.06 -3.83 -4.96
N GLY A 71 1.68 -5.10 -4.90
CA GLY A 71 1.39 -5.82 -3.67
C GLY A 71 -0.08 -5.77 -3.25
N THR A 72 -0.43 -6.68 -2.35
CA THR A 72 -1.80 -6.88 -1.87
C THR A 72 -1.92 -6.44 -0.41
N VAL A 73 -2.95 -5.67 -0.08
CA VAL A 73 -3.35 -5.40 1.31
C VAL A 73 -4.67 -6.11 1.58
N ASN A 74 -4.64 -7.09 2.47
CA ASN A 74 -5.80 -7.80 3.01
C ASN A 74 -6.01 -7.34 4.46
N GLY A 75 -6.88 -6.35 4.67
CA GLY A 75 -7.12 -5.75 5.99
C GLY A 75 -7.33 -4.24 5.89
N VAL A 76 -6.51 -3.46 6.59
CA VAL A 76 -6.61 -1.99 6.65
C VAL A 76 -5.44 -1.35 5.90
N ALA A 77 -5.73 -0.48 4.95
CA ALA A 77 -4.78 0.38 4.25
C ALA A 77 -5.02 1.84 4.68
N LEU A 78 -4.03 2.45 5.35
CA LEU A 78 -4.05 3.84 5.78
C LEU A 78 -2.94 4.61 5.07
N GLY A 79 -3.21 5.85 4.66
CA GLY A 79 -2.21 6.63 3.94
C GLY A 79 -2.32 8.12 4.17
N LEU A 80 -1.17 8.74 4.40
CA LEU A 80 -1.00 10.19 4.37
C LEU A 80 -0.07 10.52 3.19
N PRO A 81 -0.39 11.48 2.32
CA PRO A 81 -1.74 11.97 2.11
C PRO A 81 -2.69 10.91 1.52
N ALA A 82 -2.20 9.83 0.92
CA ALA A 82 -3.03 8.79 0.31
C ALA A 82 -2.40 7.40 0.46
N THR A 83 -3.23 6.36 0.37
CA THR A 83 -2.79 4.95 0.42
C THR A 83 -3.01 4.28 -0.92
N SER A 84 -2.18 3.28 -1.21
CA SER A 84 -2.29 2.55 -2.46
C SER A 84 -1.64 1.18 -2.47
N ALA A 85 -2.20 0.26 -3.25
CA ALA A 85 -1.64 -1.07 -3.51
C ALA A 85 -2.07 -1.59 -4.88
N GLU A 86 -1.59 -2.76 -5.31
CA GLU A 86 -2.13 -3.42 -6.51
C GLU A 86 -3.56 -3.91 -6.28
N TYR A 87 -3.76 -4.55 -5.12
CA TYR A 87 -5.06 -5.02 -4.64
C TYR A 87 -5.30 -4.57 -3.20
N ILE A 88 -6.47 -4.03 -2.91
CA ILE A 88 -6.91 -3.69 -1.55
C ILE A 88 -8.20 -4.45 -1.26
N THR A 89 -8.17 -5.35 -0.29
CA THR A 89 -9.36 -6.04 0.23
C THR A 89 -9.54 -5.70 1.71
N GLY A 90 -10.61 -4.99 2.06
CA GLY A 90 -10.92 -4.59 3.44
C GLY A 90 -11.22 -3.09 3.57
N TYR A 91 -10.50 -2.38 4.42
CA TYR A 91 -10.72 -0.97 4.75
C TYR A 91 -9.61 -0.09 4.18
N GLY A 92 -9.94 0.91 3.37
CA GLY A 92 -9.00 1.91 2.86
C GLY A 92 -9.32 3.30 3.38
N TRP A 93 -8.30 4.04 3.83
CA TRP A 93 -8.48 5.45 4.21
C TRP A 93 -7.26 6.27 3.81
N GLY A 94 -7.51 7.44 3.21
CA GLY A 94 -6.48 8.43 2.96
C GLY A 94 -7.02 9.85 2.93
N LEU A 95 -6.21 10.80 3.39
CA LEU A 95 -6.56 12.22 3.44
C LEU A 95 -6.96 12.77 2.07
N PHE A 96 -6.24 12.41 1.02
CA PHE A 96 -6.55 12.77 -0.36
C PHE A 96 -7.16 11.60 -1.12
N GLY A 97 -6.78 10.35 -0.84
CA GLY A 97 -7.40 9.26 -1.56
C GLY A 97 -6.94 7.86 -1.21
N VAL A 98 -7.64 6.91 -1.81
CA VAL A 98 -7.32 5.48 -1.81
C VAL A 98 -7.24 5.03 -3.26
N GLY A 99 -6.10 4.45 -3.65
CA GLY A 99 -5.88 3.97 -5.02
C GLY A 99 -5.56 2.48 -5.06
N ALA A 100 -6.19 1.73 -5.96
CA ALA A 100 -5.77 0.38 -6.31
C ALA A 100 -5.37 0.32 -7.79
N GLU A 101 -4.21 -0.29 -8.11
CA GLU A 101 -3.82 -0.51 -9.51
C GLU A 101 -4.85 -1.36 -10.24
N LYS A 102 -5.40 -2.37 -9.55
CA LYS A 102 -6.36 -3.30 -10.11
C LYS A 102 -7.67 -3.21 -9.36
N ASP A 103 -7.79 -3.93 -8.25
CA ASP A 103 -9.09 -4.11 -7.60
C ASP A 103 -9.09 -3.56 -6.18
N LEU A 104 -10.16 -2.84 -5.85
CA LEU A 104 -10.50 -2.39 -4.51
C LEU A 104 -11.82 -3.05 -4.10
N THR A 105 -11.79 -3.86 -3.05
CA THR A 105 -12.99 -4.53 -2.51
C THR A 105 -13.14 -4.25 -1.02
N GLY A 106 -14.25 -3.63 -0.61
CA GLY A 106 -14.57 -3.40 0.80
C GLY A 106 -15.05 -1.98 1.08
N VAL A 107 -14.54 -1.36 2.15
CA VAL A 107 -14.92 0.00 2.57
C VAL A 107 -13.76 0.95 2.28
N ALA A 108 -13.99 2.04 1.56
CA ALA A 108 -12.93 3.01 1.28
C ALA A 108 -13.40 4.46 1.42
N PHE A 109 -12.57 5.29 2.06
CA PHE A 109 -12.79 6.72 2.18
C PHE A 109 -11.55 7.49 1.70
N GLY A 110 -11.73 8.30 0.67
CA GLY A 110 -10.70 9.20 0.15
C GLY A 110 -11.18 10.65 0.20
N GLY A 111 -10.43 11.53 0.85
CA GLY A 111 -10.88 12.92 1.02
C GLY A 111 -11.02 13.71 -0.29
N LEU A 112 -10.26 13.37 -1.35
CA LEU A 112 -10.49 13.84 -2.72
C LEU A 112 -11.09 12.74 -3.60
N GLY A 113 -10.66 11.48 -3.46
CA GLY A 113 -11.30 10.42 -4.24
C GLY A 113 -10.81 9.01 -3.96
N VAL A 114 -11.53 8.05 -4.52
CA VAL A 114 -11.19 6.63 -4.49
C VAL A 114 -11.15 6.09 -5.91
N GLY A 115 -10.07 5.40 -6.27
CA GLY A 115 -9.84 4.91 -7.63
C GLY A 115 -9.38 3.46 -7.66
N ALA A 116 -9.85 2.70 -8.66
CA ALA A 116 -9.33 1.38 -8.99
C ALA A 116 -9.06 1.28 -10.51
N GLY A 117 -7.91 0.76 -10.93
CA GLY A 117 -7.63 0.62 -12.37
C GLY A 117 -8.53 -0.41 -13.06
N ARG A 118 -9.14 -1.33 -12.30
CA ARG A 118 -10.09 -2.33 -12.79
C ARG A 118 -11.41 -2.24 -12.03
N ASN A 119 -11.62 -3.03 -10.98
CA ASN A 119 -12.92 -3.13 -10.32
C ASN A 119 -12.92 -2.45 -8.95
N LEU A 120 -14.01 -1.76 -8.65
CA LEU A 120 -14.27 -1.15 -7.34
C LEU A 120 -15.58 -1.69 -6.79
N THR A 121 -15.52 -2.40 -5.68
CA THR A 121 -16.71 -3.05 -5.08
C THR A 121 -16.82 -2.76 -3.59
N GLY A 122 -17.97 -2.25 -3.13
CA GLY A 122 -18.32 -2.16 -1.71
C GLY A 122 -18.90 -0.81 -1.29
N LEU A 123 -18.52 -0.32 -0.10
CA LEU A 123 -19.01 0.95 0.46
C LEU A 123 -17.93 2.02 0.30
N VAL A 124 -18.10 2.93 -0.66
CA VAL A 124 -17.01 3.83 -1.04
C VAL A 124 -17.44 5.28 -1.03
N SER A 125 -16.58 6.13 -0.45
CA SER A 125 -16.80 7.57 -0.37
C SER A 125 -15.58 8.35 -0.88
N GLY A 126 -15.80 9.26 -1.83
CA GLY A 126 -14.78 10.15 -2.40
C GLY A 126 -15.22 11.61 -2.39
N GLY A 127 -14.43 12.52 -1.83
CA GLY A 127 -14.85 13.92 -1.70
C GLY A 127 -15.12 14.63 -3.03
N LEU A 128 -14.30 14.38 -4.06
CA LEU A 128 -14.53 14.83 -5.43
C LEU A 128 -15.12 13.71 -6.27
N GLY A 129 -14.55 12.50 -6.24
CA GLY A 129 -15.00 11.44 -7.13
C GLY A 129 -14.64 10.03 -6.71
N VAL A 130 -15.39 9.08 -7.26
CA VAL A 130 -15.08 7.64 -7.19
C VAL A 130 -15.02 7.10 -8.61
N GLY A 131 -13.99 6.32 -8.94
CA GLY A 131 -13.78 5.86 -10.30
C GLY A 131 -13.21 4.44 -10.39
N ALA A 132 -13.63 3.69 -11.40
CA ALA A 132 -12.98 2.44 -11.78
C ALA A 132 -12.80 2.31 -13.29
N GLY A 133 -11.70 1.68 -13.73
CA GLY A 133 -11.42 1.45 -15.15
C GLY A 133 -12.32 0.40 -15.80
N GLU A 134 -12.84 -0.53 -14.99
CA GLU A 134 -13.85 -1.52 -15.38
C GLU A 134 -15.14 -1.23 -14.58
N ASN A 135 -15.52 -2.11 -13.66
CA ASN A 135 -16.84 -2.07 -13.03
C ASN A 135 -16.81 -1.37 -11.66
N VAL A 136 -17.90 -0.69 -11.34
CA VAL A 136 -18.17 -0.12 -10.02
C VAL A 136 -19.43 -0.79 -9.46
N SER A 137 -19.36 -1.33 -8.24
CA SER A 137 -20.48 -2.01 -7.60
C SER A 137 -20.60 -1.70 -6.10
N GLY A 138 -21.81 -1.46 -5.61
CA GLY A 138 -22.12 -1.21 -4.19
C GLY A 138 -22.47 0.24 -3.89
N LEU A 139 -22.54 0.61 -2.60
CA LEU A 139 -22.99 1.93 -2.18
C LEU A 139 -21.86 2.96 -2.34
N ILE A 140 -22.04 3.89 -3.27
CA ILE A 140 -21.04 4.91 -3.59
C ILE A 140 -21.55 6.31 -3.25
N LEU A 141 -20.74 7.07 -2.50
CA LEU A 141 -20.95 8.49 -2.22
C LEU A 141 -19.81 9.30 -2.84
N ALA A 142 -20.12 10.21 -3.75
CA ALA A 142 -19.13 11.06 -4.39
C ALA A 142 -19.63 12.50 -4.53
N GLY A 143 -18.74 13.48 -4.35
CA GLY A 143 -19.12 14.89 -4.42
C GLY A 143 -19.45 15.38 -5.83
N LEU A 144 -18.56 15.15 -6.80
CA LEU A 144 -18.74 15.56 -8.20
C LEU A 144 -19.31 14.44 -9.07
N GLY A 145 -19.00 13.18 -8.78
CA GLY A 145 -19.59 12.06 -9.51
C GLY A 145 -18.87 10.73 -9.37
N VAL A 146 -19.46 9.71 -9.99
CA VAL A 146 -18.94 8.35 -10.06
C VAL A 146 -18.74 7.96 -11.51
N GLY A 147 -17.61 7.34 -11.84
CA GLY A 147 -17.30 6.86 -13.19
C GLY A 147 -16.91 5.38 -13.21
N ALA A 148 -17.42 4.65 -14.20
CA ALA A 148 -17.05 3.27 -14.50
C ALA A 148 -16.73 3.17 -16.00
N GLY A 149 -15.65 2.46 -16.36
CA GLY A 149 -15.37 2.14 -17.77
C GLY A 149 -16.25 1.00 -18.30
N GLY A 150 -16.76 0.16 -17.40
CA GLY A 150 -17.74 -0.90 -17.65
C GLY A 150 -19.06 -0.62 -16.95
N ASP A 151 -19.57 -1.62 -16.23
CA ASP A 151 -20.88 -1.55 -15.58
C ASP A 151 -20.82 -0.79 -14.25
N PHE A 152 -21.88 -0.01 -13.98
CA PHE A 152 -22.14 0.61 -12.69
C PHE A 152 -23.39 -0.03 -12.06
N ASN A 153 -23.24 -0.61 -10.85
CA ASN A 153 -24.32 -1.20 -10.07
C ASN A 153 -24.30 -0.63 -8.64
N GLY A 154 -25.08 0.43 -8.39
CA GLY A 154 -25.06 1.21 -7.15
C GLY A 154 -26.23 0.96 -6.21
#